data_AF-A0A1H4RYN6-F1
#
_entry.id   AF-A0A1H4RYN6-F1
#
_cell.length_a   1.000
_cell.length_b   1.000
_cell.length_c   1.000
_cell.angle_alpha   90.00
_cell.angle_beta   90.00
_cell.angle_gamma   90.00
#
_symmetry.space_group_name_H-M   'P 1'
#
loop_
_entity.id
_entity.type
_entity.pdbx_description
1 polymer ?
#
loop_
_entity_poly.entity_id
_entity_poly.type
_entity_poly.pdbx_seq_one_letter_code
_entity_poly.pdbx_strand_id
1 'polypeptide(L)'
;MTKSNPAYLALVTALAVAGLVFGELSQRGAAFALEARPSPMAVDVTNASEAESCAEKDNVTVNFASPELRRFRIEASHPAYIGAVAGERREPDWTDCDIVRDSATPPTERRVTFYESPFLWVTGYEMSDYWRRRDVPVRVGDRVEHNLTMVQLWVFVRGKAEQIVVLYPTDGIWRIHPLPPANLSWSAYGSSFFLGPVEADGRPVVEIKEISFDPATKTFHLAYAGGGSGDIRLADLDEDHVVLDVAFDRPIAGRPFAALRSMYVTEFNADVARIALQQPEAKSWLEAPIMSFRNAKASKVWMGRLVPSRHNISAPDLVFSGFSKGQATP
;
A
#
# COMPACT_ATOMS: atom_id res chain seq x y z
N MET A 1 -47.45 58.85 2.44
CA MET A 1 -48.81 59.44 2.55
C MET A 1 -49.75 58.63 1.68
N THR A 2 -50.94 58.30 2.24
CA THR A 2 -52.22 57.98 1.54
C THR A 2 -52.18 56.84 0.49
N LYS A 3 -52.62 55.60 0.76
CA LYS A 3 -54.00 55.11 1.00
C LYS A 3 -55.08 55.76 0.13
N SER A 4 -55.57 55.00 -0.87
CA SER A 4 -56.94 55.00 -1.44
C SER A 4 -57.04 53.83 -2.45
N ASN A 5 -57.60 52.64 -2.17
CA ASN A 5 -59.00 52.24 -1.89
C ASN A 5 -59.86 52.19 -3.20
N PRO A 6 -61.04 51.53 -3.23
CA PRO A 6 -61.26 50.10 -3.52
C PRO A 6 -62.43 49.88 -4.55
N ALA A 7 -63.00 48.66 -4.60
CA ALA A 7 -64.41 48.36 -4.93
C ALA A 7 -64.84 48.44 -6.42
N TYR A 8 -65.76 47.65 -6.99
CA TYR A 8 -66.73 46.64 -6.50
C TYR A 8 -67.30 45.90 -7.74
N LEU A 9 -67.72 44.64 -7.55
CA LEU A 9 -68.93 43.99 -8.09
C LEU A 9 -69.22 43.95 -9.61
N ALA A 10 -69.31 42.73 -10.17
CA ALA A 10 -70.49 42.28 -10.93
C ALA A 10 -70.40 40.77 -11.23
N LEU A 11 -71.55 40.11 -11.18
CA LEU A 11 -71.78 38.68 -11.15
C LEU A 11 -72.56 38.27 -12.42
N VAL A 12 -72.41 37.01 -12.82
CA VAL A 12 -73.36 36.12 -13.55
C VAL A 12 -73.30 36.01 -15.10
N THR A 13 -72.88 34.79 -15.51
CA THR A 13 -73.28 33.93 -16.65
C THR A 13 -73.02 34.32 -18.10
N ALA A 14 -72.33 33.42 -18.82
CA ALA A 14 -72.97 32.57 -19.83
C ALA A 14 -72.08 31.36 -20.20
N LEU A 15 -72.75 30.21 -20.39
CA LEU A 15 -72.21 28.92 -20.80
C LEU A 15 -71.51 28.97 -22.17
N ALA A 16 -70.40 28.24 -22.30
CA ALA A 16 -70.05 27.58 -23.56
C ALA A 16 -69.29 26.27 -23.29
N VAL A 17 -69.67 25.27 -24.06
CA VAL A 17 -69.38 23.84 -23.99
C VAL A 17 -68.03 23.50 -24.62
N ALA A 18 -67.49 22.35 -24.20
CA ALA A 18 -66.50 21.49 -24.87
C ALA A 18 -65.01 21.80 -24.70
N GLY A 19 -64.27 20.76 -24.30
CA GLY A 19 -62.86 20.61 -24.65
C GLY A 19 -62.00 20.04 -23.53
N LEU A 20 -61.97 18.70 -23.44
CA LEU A 20 -60.95 17.92 -22.73
C LEU A 20 -59.53 18.46 -22.97
N VAL A 21 -58.72 18.59 -21.91
CA VAL A 21 -57.52 17.78 -21.60
C VAL A 21 -56.94 18.35 -20.30
N PHE A 22 -57.34 17.82 -19.14
CA PHE A 22 -56.52 17.96 -17.94
C PHE A 22 -55.44 16.88 -18.03
N GLY A 23 -54.22 17.31 -18.35
CA GLY A 23 -53.05 16.46 -18.31
C GLY A 23 -52.86 15.91 -16.90
N GLU A 24 -52.91 14.59 -16.76
CA GLU A 24 -52.38 13.88 -15.62
C GLU A 24 -50.88 14.20 -15.51
N LEU A 25 -50.53 15.11 -14.61
CA LEU A 25 -49.17 15.22 -14.10
C LEU A 25 -48.91 13.98 -13.25
N SER A 26 -48.55 12.89 -13.93
CA SER A 26 -47.97 11.70 -13.32
C SER A 26 -46.69 12.11 -12.60
N GLN A 27 -46.77 12.21 -11.27
CA GLN A 27 -45.59 12.25 -10.41
C GLN A 27 -44.85 10.91 -10.55
N ARG A 28 -44.03 10.79 -11.60
CA ARG A 28 -42.94 9.82 -11.62
C ARG A 28 -41.88 10.34 -10.66
N GLY A 29 -42.01 9.97 -9.39
CA GLY A 29 -40.89 10.00 -8.47
C GLY A 29 -39.76 9.17 -9.08
N ALA A 30 -38.70 9.84 -9.53
CA ALA A 30 -37.46 9.16 -9.86
C ALA A 30 -36.90 8.59 -8.56
N ALA A 31 -37.22 7.32 -8.29
CA ALA A 31 -36.48 6.53 -7.32
C ALA A 31 -35.06 6.42 -7.87
N PHE A 32 -34.16 7.29 -7.40
CA PHE A 32 -32.74 7.03 -7.48
C PHE A 32 -32.51 5.75 -6.68
N ALA A 33 -32.41 4.62 -7.38
CA ALA A 33 -31.85 3.42 -6.80
C ALA A 33 -30.45 3.82 -6.32
N LEU A 34 -30.25 3.87 -5.01
CA LEU A 34 -28.92 3.90 -4.44
C LEU A 34 -28.28 2.60 -4.94
N GLU A 35 -27.43 2.68 -5.97
CA GLU A 35 -26.62 1.53 -6.35
C GLU A 35 -25.87 1.12 -5.09
N ALA A 36 -26.19 -0.07 -4.58
CA ALA A 36 -25.47 -0.65 -3.47
C ALA A 36 -24.02 -0.75 -3.92
N ARG A 37 -23.13 0.08 -3.34
CA ARG A 37 -21.70 -0.08 -3.52
C ARG A 37 -21.39 -1.55 -3.21
N PRO A 38 -20.72 -2.28 -4.13
CA PRO A 38 -20.42 -3.67 -3.87
C PRO A 38 -19.71 -3.77 -2.53
N SER A 39 -20.19 -4.67 -1.66
CA SER A 39 -19.61 -4.87 -0.34
C SER A 39 -18.10 -5.10 -0.49
N PRO A 40 -17.25 -4.38 0.26
CA PRO A 40 -15.82 -4.56 0.19
C PRO A 40 -15.47 -6.04 0.38
N MET A 41 -14.70 -6.59 -0.55
CA MET A 41 -14.26 -7.98 -0.45
C MET A 41 -13.40 -8.12 0.81
N ALA A 42 -13.61 -9.19 1.58
CA ALA A 42 -12.73 -9.52 2.67
C ALA A 42 -11.76 -10.63 2.29
N VAL A 43 -10.56 -10.55 2.84
CA VAL A 43 -9.49 -11.52 2.69
C VAL A 43 -9.16 -12.15 4.02
N ASP A 44 -8.56 -13.33 3.98
CA ASP A 44 -8.02 -13.99 5.17
C ASP A 44 -6.71 -13.32 5.57
N VAL A 45 -6.63 -12.89 6.83
CA VAL A 45 -5.46 -12.25 7.42
C VAL A 45 -4.97 -13.18 8.51
N THR A 46 -3.73 -13.67 8.42
CA THR A 46 -3.16 -14.59 9.40
C THR A 46 -1.83 -14.08 9.90
N ASN A 47 -1.59 -14.28 11.19
CA ASN A 47 -0.36 -13.86 11.85
C ASN A 47 0.54 -15.06 12.08
N ALA A 48 1.73 -15.02 11.48
CA ALA A 48 2.78 -16.02 11.61
C ALA A 48 4.02 -15.44 12.31
N SER A 49 3.83 -14.46 13.20
CA SER A 49 4.91 -13.81 13.95
C SER A 49 5.43 -14.70 15.07
N GLU A 50 6.71 -14.53 15.37
CA GLU A 50 7.42 -15.26 16.42
C GLU A 50 8.01 -14.28 17.44
N ALA A 51 8.15 -14.70 18.70
CA ALA A 51 8.77 -13.85 19.71
C ALA A 51 10.28 -13.70 19.43
N GLU A 52 10.80 -12.48 19.58
CA GLU A 52 12.19 -12.13 19.33
C GLU A 52 12.61 -10.98 20.25
N SER A 53 13.87 -10.99 20.69
CA SER A 53 14.48 -9.91 21.49
C SER A 53 15.40 -9.02 20.67
N CYS A 54 15.93 -9.52 19.55
CA CYS A 54 16.79 -8.77 18.65
C CYS A 54 16.00 -7.80 17.75
N ALA A 55 16.30 -6.51 17.84
CA ALA A 55 15.68 -5.48 17.00
C ALA A 55 16.12 -5.52 15.52
N GLU A 56 17.21 -6.20 15.19
CA GLU A 56 17.68 -6.34 13.79
C GLU A 56 17.13 -7.59 13.08
N LYS A 57 16.25 -8.33 13.74
CA LYS A 57 15.62 -9.52 13.17
C LYS A 57 14.13 -9.28 12.96
N ASP A 58 13.72 -9.29 11.69
CA ASP A 58 12.31 -9.32 11.35
C ASP A 58 11.68 -10.59 11.91
N ASN A 59 10.73 -10.45 12.83
CA ASN A 59 10.01 -11.54 13.49
C ASN A 59 8.49 -11.45 13.31
N VAL A 60 7.98 -10.35 12.74
CA VAL A 60 6.56 -10.15 12.45
C VAL A 60 6.24 -10.56 11.03
N THR A 61 5.33 -11.50 10.84
CA THR A 61 4.75 -11.82 9.51
C THR A 61 3.24 -11.81 9.57
N VAL A 62 2.61 -10.99 8.73
CA VAL A 62 1.15 -10.97 8.53
C VAL A 62 0.85 -11.31 7.08
N ASN A 63 0.18 -12.44 6.85
CA ASN A 63 -0.16 -12.93 5.53
C ASN A 63 -1.57 -12.53 5.12
N PHE A 64 -1.77 -12.26 3.83
CA PHE A 64 -3.05 -11.97 3.22
C PHE A 64 -3.36 -13.00 2.13
N ALA A 65 -4.48 -13.70 2.25
CA ALA A 65 -4.87 -14.77 1.33
C ALA A 65 -6.31 -14.63 0.85
N SER A 66 -6.54 -14.98 -0.41
CA SER A 66 -7.88 -15.09 -0.99
C SER A 66 -7.84 -15.84 -2.33
N PRO A 67 -8.75 -16.79 -2.58
CA PRO A 67 -8.80 -17.51 -3.85
C PRO A 67 -9.37 -16.69 -5.02
N GLU A 68 -9.91 -15.49 -4.77
CA GLU A 68 -10.64 -14.71 -5.78
C GLU A 68 -10.05 -13.31 -6.00
N LEU A 69 -9.13 -12.86 -5.15
CA LEU A 69 -8.61 -11.49 -5.20
C LEU A 69 -7.80 -11.28 -6.47
N ARG A 70 -8.00 -10.13 -7.10
CA ARG A 70 -7.14 -9.65 -8.19
C ARG A 70 -6.63 -8.24 -8.00
N ARG A 71 -7.28 -7.40 -7.21
CA ARG A 71 -6.86 -6.00 -7.04
C ARG A 71 -6.99 -5.55 -5.59
N PHE A 72 -6.07 -4.68 -5.17
CA PHE A 72 -6.08 -4.04 -3.87
C PHE A 72 -5.13 -2.83 -3.86
N ARG A 73 -5.05 -2.15 -2.72
CA ARG A 73 -4.19 -1.01 -2.49
C ARG A 73 -3.33 -1.21 -1.25
N ILE A 74 -2.08 -0.75 -1.32
CA ILE A 74 -1.21 -0.54 -0.17
C ILE A 74 -0.98 0.95 -0.02
N GLU A 75 -1.20 1.47 1.17
CA GLU A 75 -0.86 2.84 1.54
C GLU A 75 0.15 2.78 2.67
N ALA A 76 1.23 3.56 2.55
CA ALA A 76 2.15 3.81 3.65
C ALA A 76 2.04 5.27 4.06
N SER A 77 1.69 5.50 5.31
CA SER A 77 1.39 6.83 5.85
C SER A 77 2.24 7.08 7.08
N HIS A 78 2.69 8.32 7.27
CA HIS A 78 3.48 8.64 8.45
C HIS A 78 2.73 8.30 9.74
N PRO A 79 3.44 7.89 10.80
CA PRO A 79 2.79 7.58 12.07
C PRO A 79 2.13 8.83 12.65
N ALA A 80 1.05 8.65 13.42
CA ALA A 80 0.25 9.77 13.97
C ALA A 80 1.05 10.77 14.82
N TYR A 81 2.23 10.37 15.32
CA TYR A 81 3.14 11.22 16.11
C TYR A 81 4.24 11.90 15.28
N ILE A 82 4.24 11.80 13.95
CA ILE A 82 5.33 12.29 13.08
C ILE A 82 5.63 13.78 13.27
N GLY A 83 4.60 14.60 13.51
CA GLY A 83 4.76 16.04 13.75
C GLY A 83 5.52 16.39 15.03
N ALA A 84 5.66 15.43 15.95
CA ALA A 84 6.46 15.58 17.18
C ALA A 84 7.90 15.03 17.03
N VAL A 85 8.25 14.43 15.90
CA VAL A 85 9.58 13.87 15.65
C VAL A 85 10.54 15.02 15.29
N ALA A 86 11.50 15.28 16.17
CA ALA A 86 12.51 16.33 15.96
C ALA A 86 13.74 15.86 15.17
N GLY A 87 13.90 14.55 14.98
CA GLY A 87 15.03 13.98 14.28
C GLY A 87 14.92 12.46 14.13
N GLU A 88 15.68 11.95 13.16
CA GLU A 88 15.67 10.53 12.82
C GLU A 88 16.47 9.67 13.78
N ARG A 89 16.04 8.42 13.92
CA ARG A 89 16.75 7.38 14.64
C ARG A 89 16.72 6.10 13.80
N ARG A 90 17.82 5.87 13.09
CA ARG A 90 17.98 4.84 12.05
C ARG A 90 19.21 3.95 12.24
N GLU A 91 20.01 4.24 13.26
CA GLU A 91 21.21 3.44 13.54
C GLU A 91 20.76 2.04 13.98
N PRO A 92 21.43 0.98 13.49
CA PRO A 92 21.10 -0.37 13.90
C PRO A 92 21.14 -0.56 15.42
N ASP A 93 20.17 -1.26 15.98
CA ASP A 93 20.05 -1.64 17.38
C ASP A 93 20.35 -3.14 17.57
N TRP A 94 21.63 -3.44 17.77
CA TRP A 94 22.14 -4.80 17.98
C TRP A 94 21.90 -5.35 19.41
N THR A 95 21.11 -4.65 20.23
CA THR A 95 20.79 -5.12 21.58
C THR A 95 20.13 -6.51 21.51
N ASP A 96 20.62 -7.44 22.32
CA ASP A 96 20.11 -8.82 22.42
C ASP A 96 20.10 -9.61 21.09
N CYS A 97 20.96 -9.24 20.13
CA CYS A 97 21.12 -9.94 18.86
C CYS A 97 22.25 -10.97 18.90
N ASP A 98 21.91 -12.23 18.62
CA ASP A 98 22.88 -13.31 18.37
C ASP A 98 23.08 -13.51 16.86
N ILE A 99 23.57 -12.46 16.19
CA ILE A 99 23.86 -12.48 14.75
C ILE A 99 25.38 -12.41 14.58
N VAL A 100 25.97 -13.52 14.10
CA VAL A 100 27.38 -13.55 13.72
C VAL A 100 27.57 -12.68 12.49
N ARG A 101 28.28 -11.55 12.63
CA ARG A 101 28.70 -10.73 11.49
C ARG A 101 29.83 -11.44 10.77
N ASP A 102 29.50 -12.25 9.77
CA ASP A 102 30.51 -12.94 8.98
C ASP A 102 30.90 -12.12 7.74
N SER A 103 31.97 -11.34 7.87
CA SER A 103 33.01 -11.21 6.83
C SER A 103 34.09 -10.22 7.30
N ALA A 104 35.35 -10.66 7.25
CA ALA A 104 36.51 -9.79 7.48
C ALA A 104 36.76 -8.80 6.31
N THR A 105 36.03 -8.97 5.20
CA THR A 105 36.16 -8.15 3.99
C THR A 105 34.83 -7.44 3.71
N PRO A 106 34.80 -6.10 3.57
CA PRO A 106 33.59 -5.38 3.20
C PRO A 106 33.01 -5.89 1.87
N PRO A 107 31.68 -5.99 1.75
CA PRO A 107 31.07 -6.38 0.49
C PRO A 107 31.36 -5.35 -0.61
N THR A 108 31.48 -5.82 -1.84
CA THR A 108 31.56 -4.95 -3.01
C THR A 108 30.16 -4.56 -3.48
N GLU A 109 30.04 -3.34 -3.97
CA GLU A 109 28.81 -2.76 -4.50
C GLU A 109 29.04 -2.31 -5.94
N ARG A 110 28.14 -2.71 -6.85
CA ARG A 110 27.99 -2.06 -8.16
C ARG A 110 26.68 -1.31 -8.18
N ARG A 111 26.74 0.00 -8.46
CA ARG A 111 25.58 0.86 -8.66
C ARG A 111 25.44 1.25 -10.12
N VAL A 112 24.21 1.17 -10.66
CA VAL A 112 23.89 1.58 -12.03
C VAL A 112 22.58 2.36 -12.06
N THR A 113 22.59 3.59 -12.58
CA THR A 113 21.34 4.28 -12.97
C THR A 113 21.05 3.91 -14.41
N PHE A 114 19.91 3.28 -14.65
CA PHE A 114 19.54 2.72 -15.96
C PHE A 114 18.26 3.31 -16.55
N TYR A 115 17.67 4.27 -15.85
CA TYR A 115 16.69 5.19 -16.40
C TYR A 115 16.78 6.51 -15.65
N GLU A 116 16.73 7.64 -16.37
CA GLU A 116 16.74 8.96 -15.76
C GLU A 116 15.88 9.93 -16.58
N SER A 117 15.14 10.77 -15.86
CA SER A 117 14.34 11.87 -16.40
C SER A 117 14.41 13.05 -15.42
N PRO A 118 13.92 14.25 -15.80
CA PRO A 118 13.93 15.41 -14.89
C PRO A 118 13.14 15.23 -13.59
N PHE A 119 12.21 14.25 -13.52
CA PHE A 119 11.30 14.08 -12.38
C PHE A 119 11.47 12.75 -11.65
N LEU A 120 12.10 11.75 -12.27
CA LEU A 120 12.31 10.44 -11.66
C LEU A 120 13.47 9.70 -12.32
N TRP A 121 14.11 8.80 -11.58
CA TRP A 121 15.10 7.86 -12.10
C TRP A 121 15.04 6.51 -11.38
N VAL A 122 15.63 5.50 -12.01
CA VAL A 122 15.71 4.14 -11.50
C VAL A 122 17.18 3.75 -11.36
N THR A 123 17.56 3.36 -10.14
CA THR A 123 18.92 2.94 -9.81
C THR A 123 18.92 1.50 -9.30
N GLY A 124 19.79 0.68 -9.86
CA GLY A 124 20.03 -0.70 -9.47
C GLY A 124 21.34 -0.84 -8.70
N TYR A 125 21.37 -1.82 -7.80
CA TYR A 125 22.53 -2.20 -7.01
C TYR A 125 22.74 -3.70 -7.08
N GLU A 126 24.00 -4.10 -7.12
CA GLU A 126 24.46 -5.48 -6.94
C GLU A 126 25.39 -5.52 -5.73
N MET A 127 24.97 -6.24 -4.69
CA MET A 127 25.72 -6.41 -3.43
C MET A 127 26.38 -7.79 -3.37
N SER A 128 27.66 -7.82 -2.98
CA SER A 128 28.45 -9.05 -3.10
C SER A 128 28.16 -10.12 -2.05
N ASP A 129 27.46 -9.77 -0.98
CA ASP A 129 27.16 -10.59 0.19
C ASP A 129 25.65 -10.86 0.32
N TYR A 130 24.86 -10.49 -0.69
CA TYR A 130 23.43 -10.70 -0.65
C TYR A 130 23.08 -12.19 -0.56
N TRP A 131 22.24 -12.53 0.42
CA TRP A 131 21.98 -13.91 0.84
C TRP A 131 21.34 -14.79 -0.25
N ARG A 132 20.47 -14.21 -1.09
CA ARG A 132 19.76 -14.89 -2.17
C ARG A 132 20.15 -14.31 -3.51
N ARG A 133 21.19 -14.86 -4.14
CA ARG A 133 21.64 -14.44 -5.47
C ARG A 133 20.93 -15.21 -6.58
N ARG A 134 20.35 -14.45 -7.50
CA ARG A 134 19.76 -14.93 -8.75
C ARG A 134 19.80 -13.80 -9.77
N ASP A 135 19.88 -14.13 -11.05
CA ASP A 135 19.64 -13.15 -12.10
C ASP A 135 18.13 -12.97 -12.32
N VAL A 136 17.62 -11.78 -12.00
CA VAL A 136 16.26 -11.33 -12.32
C VAL A 136 16.40 -10.11 -13.21
N PRO A 137 16.16 -10.25 -14.53
CA PRO A 137 16.31 -9.13 -15.45
C PRO A 137 15.35 -8.00 -15.09
N VAL A 138 15.86 -6.76 -15.09
CA VAL A 138 15.08 -5.55 -14.83
C VAL A 138 15.12 -4.65 -16.06
N ARG A 139 13.97 -4.46 -16.69
CA ARG A 139 13.83 -3.67 -17.93
C ARG A 139 13.23 -2.29 -17.69
N VAL A 140 13.78 -1.27 -18.35
CA VAL A 140 13.11 0.03 -18.55
C VAL A 140 13.28 0.44 -20.01
N GLY A 141 12.18 0.52 -20.76
CA GLY A 141 12.24 0.68 -22.22
C GLY A 141 13.06 -0.44 -22.87
N ASP A 142 14.05 -0.07 -23.68
CA ASP A 142 14.94 -1.04 -24.35
C ASP A 142 16.12 -1.49 -23.48
N ARG A 143 16.33 -0.88 -22.30
CA ARG A 143 17.45 -1.19 -21.42
C ARG A 143 17.09 -2.31 -20.46
N VAL A 144 17.96 -3.31 -20.37
CA VAL A 144 17.84 -4.43 -19.43
C VAL A 144 19.10 -4.50 -18.57
N GLU A 145 18.91 -4.52 -17.25
CA GLU A 145 19.97 -4.74 -16.28
C GLU A 145 19.84 -6.11 -15.62
N HIS A 146 20.99 -6.69 -15.27
CA HIS A 146 21.12 -8.04 -14.73
C HIS A 146 21.80 -8.02 -13.37
N ASN A 147 21.65 -9.12 -12.62
CA ASN A 147 22.29 -9.38 -11.33
C ASN A 147 22.02 -8.30 -10.25
N LEU A 148 20.91 -7.55 -10.38
CA LEU A 148 20.53 -6.55 -9.40
C LEU A 148 19.94 -7.22 -8.15
N THR A 149 20.52 -6.94 -6.99
CA THR A 149 20.02 -7.35 -5.67
C THR A 149 19.03 -6.34 -5.11
N MET A 150 19.08 -5.09 -5.57
CA MET A 150 18.17 -4.02 -5.15
C MET A 150 17.91 -3.05 -6.31
N VAL A 151 16.68 -2.57 -6.42
CA VAL A 151 16.22 -1.55 -7.36
C VAL A 151 15.53 -0.45 -6.57
N GLN A 152 15.85 0.80 -6.87
CA GLN A 152 15.32 1.98 -6.20
C GLN A 152 14.63 2.88 -7.22
N LEU A 153 13.43 3.34 -6.88
CA LEU A 153 12.77 4.44 -7.57
C LEU A 153 13.00 5.72 -6.77
N TRP A 154 13.52 6.72 -7.47
CA TRP A 154 13.73 8.05 -6.94
C TRP A 154 12.87 9.05 -7.68
N VAL A 155 12.40 10.07 -6.97
CA VAL A 155 11.66 11.20 -7.53
C VAL A 155 12.35 12.51 -7.21
N PHE A 156 12.24 13.47 -8.12
CA PHE A 156 12.67 14.84 -7.89
C PHE A 156 11.45 15.68 -7.49
N VAL A 157 11.44 16.14 -6.24
CA VAL A 157 10.32 16.88 -5.67
C VAL A 157 10.84 17.94 -4.70
N ARG A 158 10.25 19.14 -4.72
CA ARG A 158 10.67 20.28 -3.87
C ARG A 158 12.19 20.60 -3.97
N GLY A 159 12.78 20.41 -5.15
CA GLY A 159 14.22 20.67 -5.38
C GLY A 159 15.16 19.60 -4.79
N LYS A 160 14.62 18.45 -4.37
CA LYS A 160 15.38 17.36 -3.75
C LYS A 160 15.09 16.01 -4.42
N ALA A 161 16.09 15.15 -4.35
CA ALA A 161 16.03 13.74 -4.71
C ALA A 161 15.48 12.94 -3.53
N GLU A 162 14.35 12.25 -3.70
CA GLU A 162 13.74 11.42 -2.66
C GLU A 162 13.60 9.98 -3.16
N GLN A 163 14.17 9.03 -2.42
CA GLN A 163 13.99 7.60 -2.66
C GLN A 163 12.65 7.18 -2.07
N ILE A 164 11.76 6.57 -2.83
CA ILE A 164 10.38 6.33 -2.36
C ILE A 164 9.95 4.87 -2.44
N VAL A 165 10.62 4.07 -3.29
CA VAL A 165 10.37 2.64 -3.42
C VAL A 165 11.71 1.93 -3.51
N VAL A 166 11.83 0.84 -2.76
CA VAL A 166 12.90 -0.15 -2.86
C VAL A 166 12.28 -1.51 -3.15
N LEU A 167 12.78 -2.18 -4.16
CA LEU A 167 12.44 -3.56 -4.52
C LEU A 167 13.72 -4.39 -4.52
N TYR A 168 13.69 -5.55 -3.88
CA TYR A 168 14.76 -6.55 -3.96
C TYR A 168 14.34 -7.65 -4.95
N PRO A 169 14.87 -7.65 -6.19
CA PRO A 169 14.37 -8.55 -7.24
C PRO A 169 14.49 -10.04 -6.92
N THR A 170 15.49 -10.42 -6.14
CA THR A 170 15.84 -11.83 -5.95
C THR A 170 15.02 -12.54 -4.86
N ASP A 171 14.48 -11.81 -3.88
CA ASP A 171 13.60 -12.35 -2.84
C ASP A 171 12.19 -11.73 -2.81
N GLY A 172 11.97 -10.62 -3.54
CA GLY A 172 10.66 -9.99 -3.71
C GLY A 172 10.25 -9.05 -2.58
N ILE A 173 11.18 -8.60 -1.74
CA ILE A 173 10.93 -7.61 -0.70
C ILE A 173 10.65 -6.25 -1.33
N TRP A 174 9.61 -5.58 -0.84
CA TRP A 174 9.28 -4.18 -1.12
C TRP A 174 9.38 -3.34 0.14
N ARG A 175 9.87 -2.10 -0.01
CA ARG A 175 9.79 -1.05 1.00
C ARG A 175 9.37 0.26 0.34
N ILE A 176 8.46 0.98 0.99
CA ILE A 176 8.01 2.30 0.53
C ILE A 176 7.91 3.25 1.71
N HIS A 177 8.09 4.54 1.46
CA HIS A 177 7.75 5.58 2.43
C HIS A 177 7.23 6.84 1.72
N PRO A 178 6.32 7.60 2.37
CA PRO A 178 5.89 8.92 1.90
C PRO A 178 7.07 9.90 1.82
N LEU A 179 6.88 11.07 1.21
CA LEU A 179 7.91 12.11 1.24
C LEU A 179 8.16 12.56 2.69
N PRO A 180 9.40 12.92 3.05
CA PRO A 180 9.68 13.43 4.38
C PRO A 180 8.85 14.70 4.65
N PRO A 181 8.21 14.81 5.83
CA PRO A 181 7.50 16.03 6.21
C PRO A 181 8.49 17.18 6.34
N ALA A 182 8.02 18.43 6.26
CA ALA A 182 8.89 19.61 6.19
C ALA A 182 9.92 19.73 7.34
N ASN A 183 9.64 19.17 8.52
CA ASN A 183 10.54 19.17 9.68
C ASN A 183 11.64 18.10 9.62
N LEU A 184 11.60 17.17 8.67
CA LEU A 184 12.56 16.08 8.52
C LEU A 184 13.27 16.14 7.17
N SER A 185 14.58 15.85 7.18
CA SER A 185 15.37 15.78 5.93
C SER A 185 15.19 14.46 5.18
N TRP A 186 14.65 13.44 5.84
CA TRP A 186 14.46 12.08 5.35
C TRP A 186 13.46 11.35 6.27
N SER A 187 12.87 10.24 5.81
CA SER A 187 11.96 9.37 6.59
C SER A 187 12.31 7.90 6.40
N ALA A 188 12.20 7.10 7.46
CA ALA A 188 12.54 5.68 7.42
C ALA A 188 11.52 4.81 6.67
N TYR A 189 11.97 3.65 6.18
CA TYR A 189 11.10 2.63 5.59
C TYR A 189 10.38 1.78 6.65
N GLY A 190 11.14 1.30 7.65
CA GLY A 190 10.67 0.31 8.62
C GLY A 190 10.17 -0.98 7.98
N SER A 191 8.85 -1.19 8.00
CA SER A 191 8.23 -2.44 7.55
C SER A 191 8.40 -2.69 6.04
N SER A 192 8.56 -3.96 5.71
CA SER A 192 8.60 -4.45 4.33
C SER A 192 7.34 -5.22 3.99
N PHE A 193 7.10 -5.46 2.71
CA PHE A 193 6.02 -6.33 2.26
C PHE A 193 6.37 -7.09 0.99
N PHE A 194 5.55 -8.08 0.65
CA PHE A 194 5.68 -8.96 -0.49
C PHE A 194 4.42 -8.90 -1.34
N LEU A 195 4.57 -8.96 -2.66
CA LEU A 195 3.46 -8.89 -3.62
C LEU A 195 3.56 -10.01 -4.65
N GLY A 196 2.62 -10.95 -4.62
CA GLY A 196 2.60 -12.13 -5.48
C GLY A 196 2.46 -13.41 -4.68
N PRO A 197 2.72 -14.59 -5.29
CA PRO A 197 2.63 -15.86 -4.59
C PRO A 197 3.72 -15.97 -3.52
N VAL A 198 3.36 -15.68 -2.27
CA VAL A 198 4.31 -15.71 -1.14
C VAL A 198 4.61 -17.16 -0.76
N GLU A 199 5.89 -17.52 -0.76
CA GLU A 199 6.39 -18.81 -0.29
C GLU A 199 7.08 -18.65 1.08
N ALA A 200 6.89 -19.64 1.95
CA ALA A 200 7.59 -19.70 3.23
C ALA A 200 8.81 -20.61 3.11
N ASP A 201 9.99 -20.02 2.94
CA ASP A 201 11.28 -20.71 2.77
C ASP A 201 12.23 -20.31 3.91
N GLY A 202 11.81 -20.56 5.16
CA GLY A 202 12.40 -20.00 6.38
C GLY A 202 12.11 -18.50 6.57
N ARG A 203 12.26 -17.70 5.51
CA ARG A 203 11.78 -16.31 5.39
C ARG A 203 10.75 -16.24 4.26
N PRO A 204 9.77 -15.31 4.32
CA PRO A 204 8.87 -15.09 3.19
C PRO A 204 9.66 -14.66 1.95
N VAL A 205 9.32 -15.21 0.80
CA VAL A 205 9.88 -14.83 -0.50
C VAL A 205 8.79 -14.78 -1.58
N VAL A 206 9.02 -13.98 -2.61
CA VAL A 206 8.27 -14.03 -3.87
C VAL A 206 9.23 -14.28 -5.01
N GLU A 207 9.01 -15.38 -5.72
CA GLU A 207 9.84 -15.80 -6.83
C GLU A 207 9.51 -14.99 -8.10
N ILE A 208 10.26 -13.91 -8.32
CA ILE A 208 10.13 -13.06 -9.51
C ILE A 208 11.05 -13.58 -10.63
N LYS A 209 10.47 -13.76 -11.82
CA LYS A 209 11.19 -14.16 -13.03
C LYS A 209 11.82 -12.97 -13.74
N GLU A 210 11.06 -11.88 -13.86
CA GLU A 210 11.45 -10.68 -14.59
C GLU A 210 10.66 -9.48 -14.08
N ILE A 211 11.29 -8.32 -14.11
CA ILE A 211 10.68 -7.03 -13.77
C ILE A 211 10.80 -6.12 -14.98
N SER A 212 9.75 -5.37 -15.28
CA SER A 212 9.87 -4.16 -16.08
C SER A 212 9.23 -2.98 -15.38
N PHE A 213 9.75 -1.79 -15.61
CA PHE A 213 9.16 -0.56 -15.09
C PHE A 213 8.82 0.36 -16.26
N ASP A 214 7.56 0.79 -16.30
CA ASP A 214 7.05 1.81 -17.22
C ASP A 214 7.10 3.18 -16.52
N PRO A 215 8.01 4.08 -16.93
CA PRO A 215 8.14 5.40 -16.32
C PRO A 215 6.94 6.31 -16.57
N ALA A 216 6.20 6.11 -17.67
CA ALA A 216 5.08 6.97 -18.03
C ALA A 216 3.91 6.79 -17.06
N THR A 217 3.60 5.53 -16.75
CA THR A 217 2.53 5.18 -15.80
C THR A 217 3.02 4.98 -14.36
N LYS A 218 4.35 4.96 -14.15
CA LYS A 218 5.02 4.63 -12.88
C LYS A 218 4.60 3.25 -12.36
N THR A 219 4.59 2.28 -13.26
CA THR A 219 4.12 0.91 -12.99
C THR A 219 5.27 -0.06 -13.09
N PHE A 220 5.45 -0.86 -12.05
CA PHE A 220 6.26 -2.07 -12.11
C PHE A 220 5.39 -3.22 -12.58
N HIS A 221 5.82 -3.90 -13.63
CA HIS A 221 5.24 -5.14 -14.11
C HIS A 221 6.15 -6.30 -13.70
N LEU A 222 5.58 -7.25 -12.98
CA LEU A 222 6.29 -8.41 -12.44
C LEU A 222 5.77 -9.66 -13.14
N ALA A 223 6.67 -10.47 -13.68
CA ALA A 223 6.36 -11.85 -14.06
C ALA A 223 6.84 -12.79 -12.95
N TYR A 224 5.98 -13.67 -12.45
CA TYR A 224 6.33 -14.62 -11.39
C TYR A 224 6.89 -15.92 -11.98
N ALA A 225 7.83 -16.55 -11.28
CA ALA A 225 8.48 -17.79 -11.73
C ALA A 225 7.48 -18.96 -11.86
N GLY A 226 6.50 -19.03 -10.94
CA GLY A 226 5.38 -19.99 -11.00
C GLY A 226 4.30 -19.65 -12.03
N GLY A 227 4.51 -18.62 -12.85
CA GLY A 227 3.52 -18.07 -13.77
C GLY A 227 2.60 -17.05 -13.11
N GLY A 228 1.88 -16.29 -13.96
CA GLY A 228 1.14 -15.12 -13.53
C GLY A 228 1.97 -13.86 -13.54
N SER A 229 1.29 -12.73 -13.39
CA SER A 229 1.92 -11.41 -13.36
C SER A 229 1.17 -10.46 -12.44
N GLY A 230 1.89 -9.43 -11.99
CA GLY A 230 1.36 -8.35 -11.17
C GLY A 230 1.80 -6.99 -11.69
N ASP A 231 0.86 -6.06 -11.72
CA ASP A 231 1.09 -4.64 -11.99
C ASP A 231 1.01 -3.87 -10.67
N ILE A 232 2.08 -3.18 -10.31
CA ILE A 232 2.22 -2.38 -9.09
C ILE A 232 2.47 -0.94 -9.51
N ARG A 233 1.44 -0.11 -9.40
CA ARG A 233 1.48 1.29 -9.83
C ARG A 233 1.65 2.22 -8.65
N LEU A 234 2.63 3.11 -8.72
CA LEU A 234 2.71 4.26 -7.82
C LEU A 234 1.55 5.22 -8.14
N ALA A 235 0.51 5.15 -7.32
CA ALA A 235 -0.77 5.80 -7.57
C ALA A 235 -0.84 7.21 -7.02
N ASP A 236 -0.24 7.44 -5.85
CA ASP A 236 -0.17 8.73 -5.20
C ASP A 236 1.10 8.86 -4.35
N LEU A 237 1.56 10.08 -4.14
CA LEU A 237 2.74 10.40 -3.35
C LEU A 237 2.72 11.87 -2.91
N ASP A 238 2.71 12.08 -1.60
CA ASP A 238 2.91 13.39 -0.98
C ASP A 238 3.65 13.27 0.35
N GLU A 239 3.57 14.32 1.18
CA GLU A 239 4.24 14.41 2.48
C GLU A 239 3.54 13.60 3.58
N ASP A 240 2.33 13.09 3.33
CA ASP A 240 1.52 12.35 4.29
C ASP A 240 1.49 10.85 3.95
N HIS A 241 1.36 10.52 2.66
CA HIS A 241 1.19 9.14 2.19
C HIS A 241 1.92 8.82 0.86
N VAL A 242 2.22 7.54 0.69
CA VAL A 242 2.51 6.93 -0.61
C VAL A 242 1.53 5.79 -0.84
N VAL A 243 0.98 5.71 -2.05
CA VAL A 243 -0.06 4.73 -2.41
C VAL A 243 0.38 3.89 -3.59
N LEU A 244 0.29 2.57 -3.44
CA LEU A 244 0.44 1.59 -4.51
C LEU A 244 -0.92 0.97 -4.85
N ASP A 245 -1.32 1.03 -6.11
CA ASP A 245 -2.41 0.20 -6.64
C ASP A 245 -1.80 -1.10 -7.19
N VAL A 246 -2.35 -2.24 -6.76
CA VAL A 246 -1.86 -3.58 -7.15
C VAL A 246 -2.93 -4.32 -7.92
N ALA A 247 -2.56 -4.91 -9.05
CA ALA A 247 -3.42 -5.76 -9.86
C ALA A 247 -2.69 -7.04 -10.30
N PHE A 248 -3.32 -8.19 -10.14
CA PHE A 248 -2.83 -9.48 -10.64
C PHE A 248 -3.60 -9.91 -11.89
N ASP A 249 -2.93 -10.56 -12.84
CA ASP A 249 -3.56 -11.14 -14.04
C ASP A 249 -4.57 -12.23 -13.69
N ARG A 250 -4.32 -12.94 -12.59
CA ARG A 250 -5.14 -14.03 -12.05
C ARG A 250 -5.12 -14.06 -10.52
N PRO A 251 -6.09 -14.71 -9.86
CA PRO A 251 -6.04 -14.93 -8.43
C PRO A 251 -4.90 -15.88 -8.05
N ILE A 252 -4.34 -15.66 -6.86
CA ILE A 252 -3.28 -16.50 -6.29
C ILE A 252 -3.93 -17.50 -5.34
N ALA A 253 -4.12 -18.74 -5.81
CA ALA A 253 -4.74 -19.81 -5.04
C ALA A 253 -3.69 -20.62 -4.23
N GLY A 254 -4.07 -21.05 -3.03
CA GLY A 254 -3.27 -21.95 -2.20
C GLY A 254 -2.07 -21.30 -1.49
N ARG A 255 -1.84 -19.98 -1.68
CA ARG A 255 -0.76 -19.20 -1.07
C ARG A 255 -1.24 -17.79 -0.75
N PRO A 256 -0.60 -17.08 0.19
CA PRO A 256 -0.85 -15.65 0.36
C PRO A 256 -0.52 -14.89 -0.93
N PHE A 257 -1.33 -13.88 -1.27
CA PHE A 257 -1.08 -12.97 -2.38
C PHE A 257 -0.20 -11.77 -1.97
N ALA A 258 -0.10 -11.54 -0.66
CA ALA A 258 0.76 -10.55 -0.06
C ALA A 258 1.12 -10.95 1.37
N ALA A 259 2.22 -10.41 1.87
CA ALA A 259 2.60 -10.52 3.27
C ALA A 259 3.29 -9.22 3.72
N LEU A 260 3.05 -8.80 4.95
CA LEU A 260 3.88 -7.82 5.65
C LEU A 260 4.98 -8.56 6.42
N ARG A 261 6.20 -8.02 6.40
CA ARG A 261 7.35 -8.48 7.19
C ARG A 261 7.96 -7.30 7.93
N SER A 262 8.13 -7.44 9.23
CA SER A 262 8.56 -6.34 10.09
C SER A 262 9.23 -6.87 11.36
N MET A 263 9.61 -5.97 12.25
CA MET A 263 10.21 -6.25 13.54
C MET A 263 9.36 -5.72 14.70
N TYR A 264 9.28 -6.52 15.76
CA TYR A 264 8.72 -6.14 17.06
C TYR A 264 9.52 -6.80 18.19
N VAL A 265 10.07 -5.98 19.09
CA VAL A 265 10.62 -6.42 20.38
C VAL A 265 9.71 -5.97 21.52
N THR A 266 9.36 -4.68 21.54
CA THR A 266 8.41 -4.08 22.49
C THR A 266 7.63 -2.95 21.82
N GLU A 267 6.57 -2.43 22.45
CA GLU A 267 5.79 -1.30 21.91
C GLU A 267 6.65 -0.06 21.55
N PHE A 268 7.76 0.18 22.27
CA PHE A 268 8.68 1.31 22.03
C PHE A 268 9.95 0.90 21.26
N ASN A 269 10.06 -0.36 20.83
CA ASN A 269 11.14 -0.84 19.98
C ASN A 269 10.57 -1.81 18.93
N ALA A 270 10.00 -1.21 17.88
CA ALA A 270 9.32 -1.92 16.81
C ALA A 270 9.20 -1.06 15.56
N ASP A 271 9.07 -1.72 14.41
CA ASP A 271 8.62 -1.10 13.17
C ASP A 271 7.09 -1.24 13.00
N VAL A 272 6.48 -2.28 13.59
CA VAL A 272 5.03 -2.45 13.77
C VAL A 272 4.74 -3.00 15.16
N ALA A 273 3.77 -2.42 15.88
CA ALA A 273 3.37 -2.86 17.22
C ALA A 273 1.89 -3.24 17.33
N ARG A 274 1.04 -2.68 16.46
CA ARG A 274 -0.41 -2.84 16.50
C ARG A 274 -0.96 -3.25 15.15
N ILE A 275 -2.11 -3.91 15.20
CA ILE A 275 -2.94 -4.19 14.03
C ILE A 275 -4.38 -3.78 14.32
N ALA A 276 -5.02 -3.15 13.34
CA ALA A 276 -6.43 -2.80 13.36
C ALA A 276 -7.10 -3.27 12.07
N LEU A 277 -8.26 -3.92 12.17
CA LEU A 277 -8.95 -4.52 11.02
C LEU A 277 -10.41 -4.09 10.94
N GLN A 278 -10.86 -3.77 9.73
CA GLN A 278 -12.28 -3.64 9.42
C GLN A 278 -12.84 -4.99 8.95
N GLN A 279 -13.53 -5.68 9.85
CA GLN A 279 -14.18 -6.95 9.54
C GLN A 279 -15.49 -6.73 8.76
N PRO A 280 -15.90 -7.66 7.89
CA PRO A 280 -17.24 -7.64 7.29
C PRO A 280 -18.31 -7.48 8.35
N GLU A 281 -19.30 -6.62 8.08
CA GLU A 281 -20.50 -6.42 8.91
C GLU A 281 -20.24 -5.86 10.33
N ALA A 282 -18.99 -5.69 10.73
CA ALA A 282 -18.62 -5.07 12.00
C ALA A 282 -18.79 -3.54 11.94
N LYS A 283 -19.32 -2.98 13.02
CA LYS A 283 -19.52 -1.52 13.18
C LYS A 283 -18.28 -0.79 13.72
N SER A 284 -17.33 -1.53 14.29
CA SER A 284 -16.08 -1.03 14.85
C SER A 284 -14.90 -1.79 14.28
N TRP A 285 -13.71 -1.20 14.42
CA TRP A 285 -12.47 -1.89 14.12
C TRP A 285 -12.17 -2.94 15.19
N LEU A 286 -11.60 -4.07 14.77
CA LEU A 286 -10.90 -4.97 15.68
C LEU A 286 -9.50 -4.41 15.88
N GLU A 287 -9.10 -4.11 17.11
CA GLU A 287 -7.76 -3.62 17.44
C GLU A 287 -7.05 -4.62 18.36
N ALA A 288 -5.77 -4.91 18.08
CA ALA A 288 -4.98 -5.84 18.87
C ALA A 288 -3.48 -5.48 18.87
N PRO A 289 -2.73 -5.82 19.94
CA PRO A 289 -1.28 -5.95 19.88
C PRO A 289 -0.87 -6.94 18.79
N ILE A 290 0.18 -6.61 18.02
CA ILE A 290 0.59 -7.42 16.87
C ILE A 290 0.92 -8.86 17.28
N MET A 291 1.56 -9.07 18.43
CA MET A 291 1.96 -10.40 18.89
C MET A 291 0.82 -11.25 19.46
N SER A 292 -0.32 -10.64 19.82
CA SER A 292 -1.49 -11.37 20.32
C SER A 292 -2.55 -11.62 19.24
N PHE A 293 -2.54 -10.87 18.14
CA PHE A 293 -3.37 -11.15 16.98
C PHE A 293 -3.05 -12.53 16.39
N ARG A 294 -4.07 -13.25 15.91
CA ARG A 294 -3.94 -14.61 15.34
C ARG A 294 -4.43 -14.66 13.91
N ASN A 295 -5.70 -14.38 13.71
CA ASN A 295 -6.30 -14.31 12.38
C ASN A 295 -7.64 -13.57 12.43
N ALA A 296 -8.07 -13.08 11.27
CA ALA A 296 -9.40 -12.55 11.04
C ALA A 296 -9.68 -12.47 9.53
N LYS A 297 -10.96 -12.32 9.16
CA LYS A 297 -11.34 -11.84 7.82
C LYS A 297 -11.49 -10.33 7.85
N ALA A 298 -10.88 -9.64 6.90
CA ALA A 298 -10.89 -8.17 6.87
C ALA A 298 -10.97 -7.60 5.46
N SER A 299 -11.65 -6.46 5.35
CA SER A 299 -11.76 -5.65 4.13
C SER A 299 -10.77 -4.48 4.08
N LYS A 300 -10.22 -4.13 5.24
CA LYS A 300 -9.15 -3.14 5.43
C LYS A 300 -8.33 -3.54 6.65
N VAL A 301 -7.01 -3.39 6.56
CA VAL A 301 -6.06 -3.75 7.62
C VAL A 301 -5.03 -2.63 7.74
N TRP A 302 -4.94 -2.02 8.91
CA TRP A 302 -3.86 -1.10 9.28
C TRP A 302 -2.91 -1.83 10.22
N MET A 303 -1.61 -1.67 10.00
CA MET A 303 -0.54 -2.21 10.84
C MET A 303 0.48 -1.11 11.07
N GLY A 304 0.75 -0.80 12.33
CA GLY A 304 1.50 0.41 12.64
C GLY A 304 1.81 0.57 14.11
N ARG A 305 2.05 1.81 14.52
CA ARG A 305 2.50 2.17 15.87
C ARG A 305 1.70 3.34 16.44
N LEU A 306 1.45 3.28 17.73
CA LEU A 306 0.78 4.36 18.48
C LEU A 306 1.74 5.18 19.34
N VAL A 307 2.98 4.70 19.51
CA VAL A 307 4.02 5.35 20.31
C VAL A 307 5.32 5.44 19.51
N PRO A 308 6.18 6.46 19.78
CA PRO A 308 7.48 6.57 19.12
C PRO A 308 8.36 5.35 19.40
N SER A 309 8.96 4.81 18.35
CA SER A 309 9.92 3.71 18.44
C SER A 309 11.36 4.22 18.58
N ARG A 310 12.20 3.45 19.26
CA ARG A 310 13.65 3.62 19.26
C ARG A 310 14.31 3.19 17.95
N HIS A 311 13.64 2.36 17.16
CA HIS A 311 14.09 1.85 15.87
C HIS A 311 13.21 2.42 14.76
N ASN A 312 13.81 3.04 13.75
CA ASN A 312 13.15 3.68 12.61
C ASN A 312 11.95 4.56 13.04
N ILE A 313 12.25 5.60 13.82
CA ILE A 313 11.21 6.40 14.52
C ILE A 313 10.14 6.98 13.58
N SER A 314 10.48 7.36 12.35
CA SER A 314 9.53 7.92 11.37
C SER A 314 8.94 6.89 10.42
N ALA A 315 9.29 5.61 10.54
CA ALA A 315 8.79 4.60 9.61
C ALA A 315 7.25 4.62 9.50
N PRO A 316 6.71 4.52 8.28
CA PRO A 316 5.29 4.62 8.06
C PRO A 316 4.54 3.41 8.63
N ASP A 317 3.28 3.65 8.95
CA ASP A 317 2.30 2.60 9.14
C ASP A 317 1.82 2.10 7.76
N LEU A 318 1.47 0.81 7.64
CA LEU A 318 1.00 0.21 6.39
C LEU A 318 -0.48 -0.14 6.45
N VAL A 319 -1.20 0.20 5.37
CA VAL A 319 -2.63 -0.08 5.20
C VAL A 319 -2.86 -0.90 3.94
N PHE A 320 -3.47 -2.07 4.10
CA PHE A 320 -3.92 -2.93 3.01
C PHE A 320 -5.45 -2.82 2.89
N SER A 321 -5.95 -2.42 1.71
CA SER A 321 -7.37 -2.13 1.55
C SER A 321 -7.84 -2.27 0.10
N GLY A 322 -9.13 -1.99 -0.16
CA GLY A 322 -9.65 -1.93 -1.53
C GLY A 322 -9.67 -3.28 -2.25
N PHE A 323 -9.71 -4.37 -1.48
CA PHE A 323 -9.72 -5.73 -2.02
C PHE A 323 -10.90 -5.92 -2.97
N SER A 324 -10.65 -6.49 -4.15
CA SER A 324 -11.70 -6.82 -5.11
C SER A 324 -11.29 -7.94 -6.08
N LYS A 325 -12.31 -8.55 -6.68
CA LYS A 325 -12.18 -9.56 -7.74
C LYS A 325 -11.81 -9.00 -9.11
N GLY A 326 -11.63 -7.67 -9.24
CA GLY A 326 -11.54 -6.86 -10.46
C GLY A 326 -11.36 -7.60 -11.79
N GLN A 327 -12.12 -7.26 -12.83
CA GLN A 327 -11.89 -7.83 -14.17
C GLN A 327 -10.44 -7.56 -14.61
N ALA A 328 -9.77 -8.56 -15.20
CA ALA A 328 -8.53 -8.31 -15.92
C ALA A 328 -8.87 -7.31 -17.03
N THR A 329 -8.23 -6.13 -17.03
CA THR A 329 -8.36 -5.26 -18.19
C THR A 329 -7.70 -6.02 -19.36
N PRO A 330 -8.39 -6.24 -20.49
CA PRO A 330 -7.83 -6.98 -21.61
C PRO A 330 -6.59 -6.32 -22.20
#